data_AF-A0A1G1GUU3-F1
#
_entry.id   AF-A0A1G1GUU3-F1
#
_cell.length_a   1.000
_cell.length_b   1.000
_cell.length_c   1.000
_cell.angle_alpha   90.00
_cell.angle_beta   90.00
_cell.angle_gamma   90.00
#
_symmetry.space_group_name_H-M   'P 1'
#
loop_
_entity.id
_entity.type
_entity.pdbx_description
1 polymer ?
#
loop_
_entity_poly.entity_id
_entity_poly.type
_entity_poly.pdbx_seq_one_letter_code
_entity_poly.pdbx_strand_id
1 'polypeptide(L)' 'MLNGVLISLIAGVVLIFSMQNGVPVAASFLAWDFEVPFSVVTGAAVLAGILLAQLLQALRSKRQTASEQRREFSGRRHRW' A
#
# COMPACT_ATOMS: atom_id res chain seq x y z
N MET A 1 39.96 4.60 2.48
CA MET A 1 38.78 4.74 3.37
C MET A 1 37.47 4.59 2.61
N LEU A 2 37.26 5.29 1.49
CA LEU A 2 36.05 5.19 0.67
C LEU A 2 35.71 3.74 0.22
N ASN A 3 36.69 2.97 -0.26
CA ASN A 3 36.46 1.57 -0.64
C ASN A 3 36.00 0.69 0.52
N GLY A 4 36.53 0.90 1.73
CA GLY A 4 36.11 0.12 2.91
C GLY A 4 34.67 0.43 3.30
N VAL A 5 34.28 1.70 3.26
CA VAL A 5 32.90 2.14 3.51
C VAL A 5 31.94 1.54 2.48
N LEU A 6 32.32 1.56 1.20
CA LEU A 6 31.51 1.01 0.12
C LEU A 6 31.33 -0.51 0.25
N ILE A 7 32.40 -1.24 0.57
CA ILE A 7 32.35 -2.69 0.78
C ILE A 7 31.44 -3.04 1.95
N SER A 8 31.54 -2.32 3.07
CA SER A 8 30.68 -2.54 4.24
C SER A 8 29.20 -2.23 3.94
N LEU A 9 28.93 -1.20 3.15
CA LEU A 9 27.57 -0.85 2.73
C LEU A 9 26.96 -1.95 1.85
N ILE A 10 27.70 -2.39 0.84
CA ILE A 10 27.26 -3.47 -0.07
C ILE A 10 27.06 -4.77 0.71
N ALA A 11 28.03 -5.15 1.55
CA ALA A 11 27.93 -6.34 2.39
C ALA A 11 26.71 -6.28 3.31
N GLY A 12 26.45 -5.13 3.96
CA GLY A 12 25.28 -4.94 4.82
C GLY A 12 23.95 -5.12 4.07
N VAL A 13 23.82 -4.53 2.88
CA VAL A 13 22.63 -4.68 2.04
C VAL A 13 22.42 -6.13 1.61
N VAL A 14 23.49 -6.82 1.18
CA VAL A 14 23.43 -8.24 0.77
C VAL A 14 23.07 -9.14 1.95
N LEU A 15 23.56 -8.85 3.15
CA LEU A 15 23.28 -9.64 4.35
C LEU A 15 21.82 -9.49 4.78
N ILE A 16 21.31 -8.24 4.82
CA ILE A 16 19.90 -7.96 5.13
C ILE A 16 18.98 -8.61 4.08
N PHE A 17 19.31 -8.49 2.80
CA PHE A 17 18.56 -9.14 1.72
C PHE A 17 18.56 -10.67 1.86
N SER A 18 19.72 -11.27 2.16
CA SER A 18 19.83 -12.72 2.38
C SER A 18 19.04 -13.18 3.60
N MET A 19 19.04 -12.43 4.70
CA MET A 19 18.26 -12.75 5.89
C MET A 19 16.75 -12.66 5.63
N GLN A 20 16.30 -11.66 4.87
CA GLN A 20 14.89 -11.48 4.52
C GLN A 20 14.39 -12.52 3.50
N ASN A 21 15.25 -13.00 2.61
CA ASN A 21 14.86 -13.99 1.60
C ASN A 21 15.15 -15.43 2.03
N GLY A 22 16.08 -15.66 2.96
CA GLY A 22 16.43 -16.98 3.48
C GLY A 22 15.56 -17.44 4.65
N VAL A 23 14.89 -16.52 5.34
CA VAL A 23 13.92 -16.84 6.39
C VAL A 23 12.51 -16.62 5.81
N PRO A 24 11.83 -17.69 5.38
CA PRO A 24 10.45 -17.57 4.93
C PRO A 24 9.57 -17.06 6.08
N VAL A 25 8.63 -16.19 5.75
CA VAL A 25 7.63 -15.70 6.68
C VAL A 25 6.43 -16.62 6.60
N ALA A 26 6.03 -17.19 7.74
CA ALA A 26 4.77 -17.91 7.85
C ALA A 26 3.62 -16.89 7.76
N ALA A 27 2.80 -17.03 6.71
CA ALA A 27 1.57 -16.28 6.55
C ALA A 27 0.38 -17.25 6.65
N SER A 28 -0.62 -16.87 7.45
CA SER A 28 -1.86 -17.63 7.60
C SER A 28 -2.98 -16.89 6.86
N PHE A 29 -3.66 -17.57 5.94
CA PHE A 29 -4.84 -17.03 5.25
C PHE A 29 -6.03 -17.99 5.38
N LEU A 30 -7.11 -17.50 6.01
CA LEU A 30 -8.38 -18.20 6.30
C LEU A 30 -8.23 -19.45 7.18
N ALA A 31 -7.48 -20.45 6.73
CA ALA A 31 -7.11 -21.67 7.47
C ALA A 31 -5.84 -22.34 6.89
N TRP A 32 -5.16 -21.69 5.94
CA TRP A 32 -3.97 -22.21 5.28
C TRP A 32 -2.73 -21.47 5.80
N ASP A 33 -1.76 -22.22 6.31
CA ASP A 33 -0.44 -21.73 6.67
C ASP A 33 0.54 -21.97 5.52
N PHE A 34 1.16 -20.92 5.00
CA PHE A 34 2.10 -21.01 3.90
C PHE A 34 3.34 -20.16 4.17
N GLU A 35 4.49 -20.72 3.80
CA GLU A 35 5.79 -20.07 3.91
C GLU A 35 6.06 -19.25 2.65
N VAL A 36 6.28 -17.96 2.82
CA VAL A 36 6.46 -17.03 1.70
C VAL A 36 7.70 -16.16 1.92
N PRO A 37 8.49 -15.87 0.87
CA PRO A 37 9.54 -14.88 0.97
C PRO A 37 9.02 -13.53 1.45
N PHE A 38 9.78 -12.87 2.35
CA PHE A 38 9.43 -11.55 2.89
C PHE A 38 9.17 -10.50 1.79
N SER A 39 9.86 -10.63 0.66
CA SER A 39 9.71 -9.75 -0.52
C SER A 39 8.30 -9.80 -1.13
N VAL A 40 7.72 -11.00 -1.23
CA VAL A 40 6.36 -11.20 -1.77
C VAL A 40 5.32 -10.64 -0.79
N VAL A 41 5.47 -10.89 0.51
CA VAL A 41 4.58 -10.36 1.55
C VAL A 41 4.58 -8.83 1.53
N THR A 42 5.78 -8.23 1.48
CA THR A 42 5.94 -6.77 1.43
C THR A 42 5.34 -6.19 0.14
N GLY A 43 5.59 -6.81 -1.01
CA GLY A 43 5.01 -6.40 -2.29
C GLY A 43 3.48 -6.45 -2.27
N ALA A 44 2.90 -7.53 -1.75
CA ALA A 44 1.45 -7.69 -1.61
C ALA A 44 0.85 -6.63 -0.66
N ALA A 45 1.50 -6.33 0.45
CA ALA A 45 1.05 -5.30 1.40
C ALA A 45 1.04 -3.89 0.77
N VAL A 46 2.07 -3.55 -0.01
CA VAL A 46 2.14 -2.27 -0.73
C VAL A 46 1.02 -2.19 -1.77
N LEU A 47 0.81 -3.23 -2.58
CA LEU A 47 -0.27 -3.28 -3.57
C LEU A 47 -1.65 -3.17 -2.91
N ALA A 48 -1.88 -3.86 -1.79
CA ALA A 48 -3.10 -3.75 -1.02
C ALA A 48 -3.33 -2.30 -0.53
N GLY A 49 -2.29 -1.64 -0.02
CA GLY A 49 -2.35 -0.24 0.39
C GLY A 49 -2.72 0.71 -0.75
N ILE A 50 -2.13 0.52 -1.94
CA ILE A 50 -2.46 1.31 -3.14
C ILE A 50 -3.93 1.12 -3.52
N LEU A 51 -4.39 -0.13 -3.60
CA LEU A 51 -5.79 -0.44 -3.95
C LEU A 51 -6.76 0.18 -2.93
N LEU A 52 -6.44 0.09 -1.64
CA LEU A 52 -7.26 0.64 -0.56
C LEU A 52 -7.29 2.17 -0.62
N ALA A 53 -6.17 2.82 -0.91
CA ALA A 53 -6.12 4.27 -1.11
C ALA A 53 -6.96 4.72 -2.30
N GLN A 54 -6.94 3.99 -3.42
CA GLN A 54 -7.78 4.26 -4.58
C GLN A 54 -9.28 4.10 -4.25
N LEU A 55 -9.64 3.04 -3.53
CA LEU A 55 -11.01 2.80 -3.09
C LEU A 55 -11.53 3.95 -2.21
N LEU A 56 -10.72 4.39 -1.24
CA LEU A 56 -11.07 5.51 -0.36
C LEU A 56 -11.24 6.83 -1.13
N GLN A 57 -10.39 7.09 -2.12
CA GLN A 57 -10.53 8.27 -2.99
C GLN A 57 -11.82 8.22 -3.82
N ALA A 58 -12.14 7.07 -4.41
CA ALA A 58 -13.38 6.89 -5.17
C ALA A 58 -14.63 7.11 -4.29
N LEU A 59 -14.63 6.59 -3.06
CA LEU A 59 -15.72 6.80 -2.11
C LEU A 59 -15.87 8.27 -1.69
N ARG A 60 -14.76 9.01 -1.52
CA ARG A 60 -14.79 10.45 -1.22
C ARG A 60 -15.33 11.27 -2.39
N SER A 61 -14.90 10.96 -3.61
CA SER A 61 -15.36 11.66 -4.82
C SER A 61 -16.87 11.55 -5.00
N LYS A 62 -17.45 10.34 -4.85
CA LYS A 62 -18.90 10.13 -4.96
C LYS A 62 -19.72 10.94 -3.93
N ARG A 63 -19.18 11.15 -2.72
CA ARG A 63 -19.86 11.94 -1.68
C ARG A 63 -19.87 13.44 -2.00
N GLN A 64 -18.84 13.96 -2.65
CA GLN A 64 -18.74 15.36 -3.02
C GLN A 64 -19.70 15.72 -4.16
N THR A 65 -19.74 14.93 -5.23
CA THR A 65 -20.63 15.17 -6.36
C THR A 65 -22.12 15.12 -5.98
N ALA A 66 -22.50 14.19 -5.08
CA ALA A 66 -23.86 14.13 -4.55
C ALA A 66 -24.24 15.37 -3.72
N SER A 67 -23.27 15.95 -3.00
CA SER A 67 -23.51 17.16 -2.19
C SER A 67 -23.62 18.42 -3.04
N GLU A 68 -22.89 18.51 -4.15
CA GLU A 68 -22.94 19.64 -5.09
C GLU A 68 -24.26 19.66 -5.88
N GLN A 69 -24.71 18.52 -6.41
CA GLN A 69 -26.02 18.42 -7.07
C GLN A 69 -27.18 18.83 -6.15
N ARG A 70 -27.10 18.48 -4.86
CA ARG A 70 -28.13 18.84 -3.88
C ARG A 70 -28.16 20.35 -3.60
N ARG A 71 -27.00 21.02 -3.59
CA ARG A 71 -26.91 22.48 -3.46
C ARG A 71 -27.42 23.20 -4.70
N GLU A 72 -27.10 22.70 -5.89
CA GLU A 72 -27.55 23.29 -7.16
C GLU A 72 -29.09 23.17 -7.33
N PHE A 73 -29.66 22.03 -6.93
CA PHE A 73 -31.12 21.83 -6.95
C PHE A 73 -31.83 22.74 -5.93
N SER A 74 -31.26 22.91 -4.72
CA SER A 74 -31.81 23.84 -3.71
C SER A 74 -31.73 25.30 -4.15
N GLY A 75 -30.65 25.70 -4.84
CA GLY A 75 -30.49 27.08 -5.34
C GLY A 75 -31.48 27.44 -6.45
N ARG A 76 -31.85 26.48 -7.31
CA ARG A 76 -32.87 26.69 -8.35
C ARG A 76 -34.29 26.88 -7.79
N ARG A 77 -34.60 26.30 -6.63
CA ARG A 77 -35.94 26.41 -6.01
C ARG A 77 -36.26 27.81 -5.46
N HIS A 78 -35.26 28.63 -5.13
CA HIS A 78 -35.46 29.97 -4.59
C HIS A 78 -35.49 31.10 -5.64
N ARG A 79 -35.40 30.76 -6.93
CA ARG A 79 -35.38 31.73 -8.04
C ARG A 79 -36.73 31.93 -8.74
N TRP A 80 -37.80 31.30 -8.26
CA TRP A 80 -39.16 31.41 -8.79
C TRP A 80 -40.12 31.88 -7.70
#